data_AF-A0A2N5Y182-F1
#
_entry.id   AF-A0A2N5Y182-F1
#
_cell.length_a   1.000
_cell.length_b   1.000
_cell.length_c   1.000
_cell.angle_alpha   90.00
_cell.angle_beta   90.00
_cell.angle_gamma   90.00
#
_symmetry.space_group_name_H-M   'P 1'
#
loop_
_entity.id
_entity.type
_entity.pdbx_description
1 polymer ?
#
loop_
_entity_poly.entity_id
_entity_poly.type
_entity_poly.pdbx_seq_one_letter_code
_entity_poly.pdbx_strand_id
1 'polypeptide(L)'
;MNHLAHALLANAGHHSLIGNLSGDFVKGPLDGLEIHARVREGIRQHRRVDVFTDQHEVTAELKKIFKPVNRRYAGILLDVVFDHYLIKHWSRFSEVMQRPFVNEVYATLTTHEAILPGQLADFVPRMIAADWLYSCESLVGVDRVLQRISNRLRYENPLGHAIDDINRHYEVFETGFLVFFPEAMASQGWGHQGRGQVSHCSIHPDTHSG
;
A
#
# COMPACT_ATOMS: atom_id res chain seq x y z
N MET A 1 1.19 -6.07 2.41
CA MET A 1 0.93 -4.75 3.04
C MET A 1 1.96 -3.68 2.65
N ASN A 2 1.85 -3.15 1.42
CA ASN A 2 2.59 -2.01 0.84
C ASN A 2 1.56 -0.91 0.49
N HIS A 3 1.04 -0.19 1.49
CA HIS A 3 -0.22 0.56 1.35
C HIS A 3 -0.09 1.76 0.39
N LEU A 4 1.06 2.45 0.39
CA LEU A 4 1.27 3.59 -0.51
C LEU A 4 1.35 3.10 -1.95
N ALA A 5 2.02 1.98 -2.21
CA ALA A 5 2.05 1.37 -3.53
C ALA A 5 0.65 0.97 -4.03
N HIS A 6 -0.14 0.28 -3.20
CA HIS A 6 -1.51 -0.08 -3.60
C HIS A 6 -2.41 1.14 -3.81
N ALA A 7 -2.24 2.21 -3.01
CA ALA A 7 -2.95 3.46 -3.24
C ALA A 7 -2.54 4.08 -4.59
N LEU A 8 -1.25 4.10 -4.91
CA LEU A 8 -0.74 4.66 -6.17
C LEU A 8 -1.19 3.85 -7.39
N LEU A 9 -1.19 2.53 -7.29
CA LEU A 9 -1.57 1.63 -8.39
C LEU A 9 -3.08 1.50 -8.60
N ALA A 10 -3.89 2.03 -7.68
CA ALA A 10 -5.34 1.99 -7.79
C ALA A 10 -5.82 2.70 -9.06
N ASN A 11 -6.90 2.18 -9.66
CA ASN A 11 -7.57 2.89 -10.75
C ASN A 11 -8.24 4.17 -10.24
N ALA A 12 -8.65 5.04 -11.16
CA ALA A 12 -9.31 6.29 -10.80
C ALA A 12 -10.60 6.08 -9.99
N GLY A 13 -10.80 6.95 -9.01
CA GLY A 13 -12.02 7.05 -8.20
C GLY A 13 -11.92 6.37 -6.83
N HIS A 14 -12.63 6.95 -5.86
CA HIS A 14 -12.58 6.58 -4.44
C HIS A 14 -12.85 5.10 -4.18
N HIS A 15 -13.81 4.49 -4.90
CA HIS A 15 -14.11 3.07 -4.71
C HIS A 15 -12.93 2.15 -5.06
N SER A 16 -12.14 2.48 -6.10
CA SER A 16 -10.98 1.67 -6.47
C SER A 16 -9.85 1.84 -5.45
N LEU A 17 -9.62 3.07 -4.97
CA LEU A 17 -8.67 3.34 -3.90
C LEU A 17 -9.03 2.58 -2.62
N ILE A 18 -10.29 2.69 -2.17
CA ILE A 18 -10.79 1.98 -0.99
C ILE A 18 -10.61 0.47 -1.18
N GLY A 19 -10.99 -0.07 -2.34
CA GLY A 19 -10.81 -1.50 -2.63
C GLY A 19 -9.35 -1.94 -2.57
N ASN A 20 -8.42 -1.15 -3.12
CA ASN A 20 -6.99 -1.46 -3.08
C ASN A 20 -6.41 -1.42 -1.68
N LEU A 21 -6.89 -0.52 -0.82
CA LEU A 21 -6.49 -0.46 0.59
C LEU A 21 -7.21 -1.49 1.48
N SER A 22 -8.25 -2.15 0.95
CA SER A 22 -9.05 -3.14 1.67
C SER A 22 -8.54 -4.58 1.53
N GLY A 23 -7.64 -4.85 0.59
CA GLY A 23 -7.27 -6.24 0.24
C GLY A 23 -6.62 -7.02 1.37
N ASP A 24 -5.90 -6.34 2.26
CA ASP A 24 -5.34 -6.94 3.46
C ASP A 24 -6.40 -7.25 4.54
N PHE A 25 -7.56 -6.61 4.48
CA PHE A 25 -8.64 -6.71 5.47
C PHE A 25 -9.81 -7.61 5.02
N VAL A 26 -9.91 -7.91 3.72
CA VAL A 26 -10.96 -8.76 3.16
C VAL A 26 -10.33 -10.04 2.61
N LYS A 27 -10.45 -11.13 3.37
CA LYS A 27 -9.91 -12.46 3.01
C LYS A 27 -10.99 -13.37 2.41
N GLY A 28 -10.57 -14.36 1.62
CA GLY A 28 -11.47 -15.35 1.02
C GLY A 28 -12.24 -14.87 -0.22
N PRO A 29 -13.26 -15.65 -0.67
CA PRO A 29 -14.10 -15.30 -1.81
C PRO A 29 -14.82 -13.95 -1.58
N LEU A 30 -14.93 -13.15 -2.65
CA LEU A 30 -15.62 -11.85 -2.58
C LEU A 30 -17.10 -11.95 -2.98
N ASP A 31 -17.48 -13.06 -3.59
CA ASP A 31 -18.84 -13.29 -4.05
C ASP A 31 -19.74 -13.54 -2.84
N GLY A 32 -20.89 -12.87 -2.80
CA GLY A 32 -21.80 -12.89 -1.65
C GLY A 32 -21.49 -11.86 -0.56
N LEU A 33 -20.36 -11.13 -0.63
CA LEU A 33 -20.13 -10.00 0.27
C LEU A 33 -20.92 -8.77 -0.19
N GLU A 34 -21.62 -8.14 0.76
CA GLU A 34 -22.30 -6.85 0.59
C GLU A 34 -21.28 -5.70 0.53
N ILE A 35 -20.62 -5.57 -0.62
CA ILE A 35 -19.65 -4.52 -0.92
C ILE A 35 -19.91 -3.95 -2.31
N HIS A 36 -19.70 -2.64 -2.46
CA HIS A 36 -19.88 -1.97 -3.75
C HIS A 36 -19.02 -2.63 -4.84
N ALA A 37 -19.58 -2.83 -6.03
CA ALA A 37 -18.94 -3.61 -7.09
C ALA A 37 -17.55 -3.07 -7.48
N ARG A 38 -17.36 -1.75 -7.48
CA ARG A 38 -16.04 -1.13 -7.75
C ARG A 38 -15.03 -1.31 -6.62
N VAL A 39 -15.49 -1.40 -5.36
CA VAL A 39 -14.62 -1.75 -4.22
C VAL A 39 -14.18 -3.20 -4.34
N ARG A 40 -15.09 -4.09 -4.70
CA ARG A 40 -14.78 -5.49 -4.99
C ARG A 40 -13.71 -5.62 -6.07
N GLU A 41 -13.82 -4.84 -7.15
CA GLU A 41 -12.80 -4.84 -8.21
C GLU A 41 -11.45 -4.28 -7.72
N GLY A 42 -11.44 -3.24 -6.90
CA GLY A 42 -10.21 -2.75 -6.26
C GLY A 42 -9.55 -3.81 -5.37
N ILE A 43 -10.33 -4.62 -4.63
CA ILE A 43 -9.78 -5.73 -3.84
C ILE A 43 -9.19 -6.82 -4.75
N ARG A 44 -9.84 -7.11 -5.89
CA ARG A 44 -9.28 -8.03 -6.89
C ARG A 44 -7.97 -7.47 -7.46
N GLN A 45 -7.89 -6.17 -7.72
CA GLN A 45 -6.68 -5.51 -8.19
C GLN A 45 -5.54 -5.63 -7.17
N HIS A 46 -5.77 -5.30 -5.90
CA HIS A 46 -4.79 -5.50 -4.83
C HIS A 46 -4.22 -6.93 -4.83
N ARG A 47 -5.10 -7.94 -4.89
CA ARG A 47 -4.67 -9.35 -4.90
C ARG A 47 -3.83 -9.70 -6.13
N ARG A 48 -4.11 -9.11 -7.30
CA ARG A 48 -3.27 -9.30 -8.50
C ARG A 48 -1.89 -8.70 -8.31
N VAL A 49 -1.80 -7.50 -7.73
CA VAL A 49 -0.53 -6.85 -7.41
C VAL A 49 0.26 -7.67 -6.39
N ASP A 50 -0.39 -8.20 -5.35
CA ASP A 50 0.25 -9.09 -4.37
C ASP A 50 0.78 -10.36 -5.03
N VAL A 51 -0.03 -11.03 -5.85
CA VAL A 51 0.39 -12.24 -6.56
C VAL A 51 1.57 -11.96 -7.47
N PHE A 52 1.55 -10.84 -8.21
CA PHE A 52 2.68 -10.42 -9.04
C PHE A 52 3.93 -10.18 -8.19
N THR A 53 3.79 -9.43 -7.10
CA THR A 53 4.87 -9.11 -6.15
C THR A 53 5.46 -10.37 -5.55
N ASP A 54 4.64 -11.33 -5.14
CA ASP A 54 5.08 -12.57 -4.49
C ASP A 54 5.75 -13.56 -5.45
N GLN A 55 5.40 -13.52 -6.73
CA GLN A 55 5.97 -14.39 -7.78
C GLN A 55 7.20 -13.78 -8.46
N HIS A 56 7.50 -12.51 -8.22
CA HIS A 56 8.59 -11.82 -8.89
C HIS A 56 9.97 -12.30 -8.41
N GLU A 57 10.90 -12.56 -9.34
CA GLU A 57 12.23 -13.09 -9.01
C GLU A 57 13.01 -12.15 -8.08
N VAL A 58 13.03 -10.85 -8.38
CA VAL A 58 13.70 -9.85 -7.53
C VAL A 58 13.19 -9.86 -6.09
N THR A 59 11.87 -9.91 -5.87
CA THR A 59 11.32 -9.91 -4.51
C THR A 59 11.67 -11.22 -3.78
N ALA A 60 11.68 -12.34 -4.50
CA ALA A 60 12.09 -13.63 -3.97
C ALA A 60 13.56 -13.62 -3.52
N GLU A 61 14.47 -13.01 -4.29
CA GLU A 61 15.87 -12.85 -3.90
C GLU A 61 16.05 -11.90 -2.72
N LEU A 62 15.37 -10.75 -2.73
CA LEU A 62 15.44 -9.78 -1.63
C LEU A 62 14.95 -10.38 -0.30
N LYS A 63 13.89 -11.20 -0.33
CA LYS A 63 13.38 -11.90 0.86
C LYS A 63 14.43 -12.81 1.51
N LYS A 64 15.42 -13.32 0.76
CA LYS A 64 16.50 -14.19 1.29
C LYS A 64 17.59 -13.43 2.05
N ILE A 65 17.73 -12.13 1.80
CA ILE A 65 18.76 -11.26 2.40
C ILE A 65 18.51 -11.06 3.90
N PHE A 66 17.25 -11.03 4.32
CA PHE A 66 16.91 -10.90 5.75
C PHE A 66 17.53 -12.04 6.57
N LYS A 67 17.95 -11.70 7.81
CA LYS A 67 18.49 -12.69 8.75
C LYS A 67 17.49 -13.83 8.95
N PRO A 68 17.95 -15.07 9.25
CA PRO A 68 17.08 -16.22 9.45
C PRO A 68 15.88 -15.96 10.39
N VAL A 69 16.09 -15.21 11.48
CA VAL A 69 15.02 -14.84 12.43
C VAL A 69 13.90 -13.99 11.80
N ASN A 70 14.24 -13.18 10.80
CA ASN A 70 13.34 -12.26 10.10
C ASN A 70 12.67 -12.87 8.87
N ARG A 71 13.16 -14.02 8.34
CA ARG A 71 12.69 -14.59 7.06
C ARG A 71 11.19 -14.90 7.02
N ARG A 72 10.61 -15.34 8.14
CA ARG A 72 9.16 -15.57 8.25
C ARG A 72 8.34 -14.29 7.99
N TYR A 73 8.93 -13.13 8.27
CA TYR A 73 8.31 -11.83 8.11
C TYR A 73 8.87 -11.03 6.93
N ALA A 74 9.69 -11.68 6.07
CA ALA A 74 10.37 -11.00 4.97
C ALA A 74 9.40 -10.30 4.01
N GLY A 75 8.20 -10.86 3.79
CA GLY A 75 7.16 -10.18 3.00
C GLY A 75 6.75 -8.84 3.60
N ILE A 76 6.40 -8.82 4.90
CA ILE A 76 6.02 -7.60 5.62
C ILE A 76 7.16 -6.58 5.61
N LEU A 77 8.40 -7.02 5.86
CA LEU A 77 9.57 -6.15 5.87
C LEU A 77 9.82 -5.55 4.48
N LEU A 78 9.69 -6.37 3.44
CA LEU A 78 9.88 -5.93 2.06
C LEU A 78 8.78 -4.93 1.65
N ASP A 79 7.55 -5.15 2.07
CA ASP A 79 6.46 -4.24 1.76
C ASP A 79 6.69 -2.84 2.38
N VAL A 80 7.06 -2.78 3.66
CA VAL A 80 7.32 -1.51 4.36
C VAL A 80 8.54 -0.81 3.77
N VAL A 81 9.61 -1.53 3.43
CA VAL A 81 10.79 -0.91 2.82
C VAL A 81 10.51 -0.46 1.38
N PHE A 82 9.60 -1.12 0.66
CA PHE A 82 9.16 -0.68 -0.66
C PHE A 82 8.29 0.58 -0.59
N ASP A 83 7.40 0.71 0.40
CA ASP A 83 6.70 1.98 0.68
C ASP A 83 7.71 3.13 0.90
N HIS A 84 8.82 2.86 1.62
CA HIS A 84 9.91 3.82 1.82
C HIS A 84 10.62 4.22 0.52
N TYR A 85 11.01 3.26 -0.31
CA TYR A 85 11.66 3.59 -1.57
C TYR A 85 10.72 4.27 -2.56
N LEU A 86 9.43 3.93 -2.54
CA LEU A 86 8.42 4.59 -3.36
C LEU A 86 8.33 6.07 -3.04
N ILE A 87 8.21 6.43 -1.76
CA ILE A 87 8.15 7.84 -1.37
C ILE A 87 9.50 8.55 -1.60
N LYS A 88 10.63 7.90 -1.34
CA LYS A 88 11.97 8.46 -1.62
C LYS A 88 12.15 8.80 -3.10
N HIS A 89 11.66 7.93 -4.00
CA HIS A 89 11.80 8.07 -5.45
C HIS A 89 10.52 8.56 -6.12
N TRP A 90 9.63 9.21 -5.38
CA TRP A 90 8.26 9.50 -5.80
C TRP A 90 8.17 10.18 -7.18
N SER A 91 9.04 11.15 -7.45
CA SER A 91 9.11 11.90 -8.72
C SER A 91 9.43 11.04 -9.94
N ARG A 92 9.93 9.81 -9.77
CA ARG A 92 10.14 8.84 -10.86
C ARG A 92 8.87 8.12 -11.27
N PHE A 93 7.89 8.04 -10.36
CA PHE A 93 6.71 7.18 -10.51
C PHE A 93 5.38 7.95 -10.54
N SER A 94 5.41 9.23 -10.17
CA SER A 94 4.22 10.09 -10.15
C SER A 94 4.58 11.54 -10.46
N GLU A 95 3.70 12.21 -11.21
CA GLU A 95 3.78 13.65 -11.49
C GLU A 95 3.16 14.50 -10.37
N VAL A 96 2.33 13.89 -9.53
CA VAL A 96 1.73 14.57 -8.36
C VAL A 96 2.76 14.61 -7.25
N MET A 97 2.75 15.64 -6.41
CA MET A 97 3.61 15.67 -5.23
C MET A 97 3.15 14.65 -4.17
N GLN A 98 4.11 14.00 -3.49
CA GLN A 98 3.87 12.95 -2.48
C GLN A 98 2.87 13.36 -1.39
N ARG A 99 3.01 14.57 -0.83
CA ARG A 99 2.19 15.02 0.29
C ARG A 99 0.74 15.29 -0.10
N PRO A 100 0.44 16.03 -1.18
CA PRO A 100 -0.92 16.13 -1.72
C PRO A 100 -1.57 14.77 -2.00
N PHE A 101 -0.82 13.83 -2.59
CA PHE A 101 -1.34 12.49 -2.85
C PHE A 101 -1.75 11.75 -1.57
N VAL A 102 -0.86 11.70 -0.57
CA VAL A 102 -1.15 11.04 0.72
C VAL A 102 -2.33 11.71 1.43
N ASN A 103 -2.40 13.04 1.41
CA ASN A 103 -3.52 13.78 2.01
C ASN A 103 -4.85 13.44 1.32
N GLU A 104 -4.87 13.31 -0.01
CA GLU A 104 -6.05 12.90 -0.78
C GLU A 104 -6.49 11.47 -0.42
N VAL A 105 -5.53 10.56 -0.23
CA VAL A 105 -5.82 9.19 0.22
C VAL A 105 -6.51 9.20 1.59
N TYR A 106 -5.96 9.94 2.56
CA TYR A 106 -6.59 10.06 3.88
C TYR A 106 -7.96 10.73 3.83
N ALA A 107 -8.09 11.83 3.08
CA ALA A 107 -9.36 12.53 2.90
C ALA A 107 -10.43 11.62 2.29
N THR A 108 -10.06 10.80 1.29
CA THR A 108 -10.97 9.83 0.68
C THR A 108 -11.45 8.81 1.71
N LEU A 109 -10.54 8.23 2.51
CA LEU A 109 -10.89 7.23 3.51
C LEU A 109 -11.79 7.79 4.62
N THR A 110 -11.55 9.03 5.05
CA THR A 110 -12.40 9.71 6.03
C THR A 110 -13.76 10.07 5.45
N THR A 111 -13.81 10.64 4.24
CA THR A 111 -15.06 11.07 3.60
C THR A 111 -15.99 9.89 3.32
N HIS A 112 -15.42 8.73 3.01
CA HIS A 112 -16.15 7.53 2.63
C HIS A 112 -16.10 6.43 3.70
N GLU A 113 -15.98 6.80 4.98
CA GLU A 113 -15.89 5.86 6.10
C GLU A 113 -17.02 4.81 6.10
N ALA A 114 -18.24 5.23 5.75
CA ALA A 114 -19.42 4.38 5.74
C ALA A 114 -19.37 3.19 4.75
N ILE A 115 -18.47 3.23 3.75
CA ILE A 115 -18.32 2.16 2.75
C ILE A 115 -17.02 1.37 2.90
N LEU A 116 -16.24 1.61 3.96
CA LEU A 116 -15.00 0.88 4.22
C LEU A 116 -15.32 -0.56 4.63
N PRO A 117 -14.82 -1.59 3.92
CA PRO A 117 -15.13 -2.97 4.24
C PRO A 117 -14.24 -3.54 5.36
N GLY A 118 -14.82 -4.44 6.14
CA GLY A 118 -14.09 -5.25 7.12
C GLY A 118 -13.35 -4.40 8.17
N GLN A 119 -12.17 -4.87 8.57
CA GLN A 119 -11.35 -4.21 9.60
C GLN A 119 -10.62 -2.96 9.10
N LEU A 120 -10.83 -2.53 7.84
CA LEU A 120 -10.22 -1.30 7.34
C LEU A 120 -10.74 -0.08 8.11
N ALA A 121 -12.05 -0.03 8.41
CA ALA A 121 -12.66 1.07 9.17
C ALA A 121 -11.97 1.27 10.53
N ASP A 122 -11.68 0.18 11.25
CA ASP A 122 -10.97 0.23 12.55
C ASP A 122 -9.48 0.61 12.41
N PHE A 123 -8.89 0.42 11.22
CA PHE A 123 -7.49 0.70 10.97
C PHE A 123 -7.26 2.16 10.53
N VAL A 124 -8.16 2.74 9.74
CA VAL A 124 -8.01 4.07 9.14
C VAL A 124 -7.70 5.18 10.17
N PRO A 125 -8.43 5.32 11.30
CA PRO A 125 -8.14 6.38 12.26
C PRO A 125 -6.70 6.33 12.80
N ARG A 126 -6.19 5.10 13.04
CA ARG A 126 -4.83 4.88 13.52
C ARG A 126 -3.79 5.15 12.43
N MET A 127 -4.08 4.76 11.18
CA MET A 127 -3.23 5.03 10.03
C MET A 127 -3.03 6.54 9.83
N ILE A 128 -4.11 7.31 9.89
CA ILE A 128 -4.11 8.77 9.73
C ILE A 128 -3.41 9.43 10.92
N ALA A 129 -3.76 9.09 12.16
CA ALA A 129 -3.15 9.68 13.35
C ALA A 129 -1.63 9.41 13.43
N ALA A 130 -1.18 8.31 12.84
CA ALA A 130 0.22 7.92 12.76
C ALA A 130 0.99 8.55 11.59
N ASP A 131 0.29 9.24 10.68
CA ASP A 131 0.74 9.63 9.35
C ASP A 131 1.48 8.49 8.63
N TRP A 132 0.90 7.29 8.67
CA TRP A 132 1.58 6.05 8.31
C TRP A 132 2.23 6.10 6.92
N LEU A 133 1.45 6.48 5.88
CA LEU A 133 1.89 6.47 4.49
C LEU A 133 3.06 7.44 4.25
N TYR A 134 2.98 8.65 4.82
CA TYR A 134 4.02 9.66 4.65
C TYR A 134 5.23 9.40 5.55
N SER A 135 5.04 8.81 6.73
CA SER A 135 6.12 8.56 7.69
C SER A 135 7.24 7.70 7.12
N CYS A 136 6.91 6.83 6.16
CA CYS A 136 7.88 6.03 5.42
C CYS A 136 8.89 6.87 4.63
N GLU A 137 8.78 8.20 4.53
CA GLU A 137 9.81 9.07 3.91
C GLU A 137 11.19 8.93 4.58
N SER A 138 11.21 8.60 5.88
CA SER A 138 12.44 8.44 6.65
C SER A 138 12.58 7.04 7.22
N LEU A 139 13.82 6.58 7.41
CA LEU A 139 14.11 5.32 8.10
C LEU A 139 13.62 5.29 9.55
N VAL A 140 13.56 6.46 10.21
CA VAL A 140 12.97 6.59 11.55
C VAL A 140 11.46 6.31 11.50
N GLY A 141 10.76 6.76 10.45
CA GLY A 141 9.35 6.45 10.27
C GLY A 141 9.11 5.00 9.87
N VAL A 142 9.99 4.41 9.04
CA VAL A 142 10.00 2.96 8.76
C VAL A 142 10.10 2.16 10.05
N ASP A 143 11.05 2.49 10.93
CA ASP A 143 11.19 1.81 12.23
C ASP A 143 9.91 1.95 13.07
N ARG A 144 9.33 3.14 13.17
CA ARG A 144 8.05 3.35 13.88
C ARG A 144 6.91 2.52 13.30
N VAL A 145 6.84 2.38 11.98
CA VAL A 145 5.85 1.53 11.30
C VAL A 145 6.07 0.06 11.69
N LEU A 146 7.32 -0.43 11.63
CA LEU A 146 7.65 -1.80 12.03
C LEU A 146 7.33 -2.08 13.51
N GLN A 147 7.62 -1.14 14.41
CA GLN A 147 7.24 -1.23 15.82
C GLN A 147 5.72 -1.35 16.01
N ARG A 148 4.92 -0.55 15.27
CA ARG A 148 3.46 -0.62 15.31
C ARG A 148 2.92 -1.95 14.79
N ILE A 149 3.52 -2.49 13.73
CA ILE A 149 3.17 -3.82 13.23
C ILE A 149 3.52 -4.89 14.27
N SER A 150 4.75 -4.84 14.81
CA SER A 150 5.23 -5.76 15.85
C SER A 150 4.27 -5.82 17.05
N ASN A 151 3.87 -4.66 17.57
CA ASN A 151 2.97 -4.55 18.73
C ASN A 151 1.56 -5.07 18.48
N ARG A 152 1.14 -5.21 17.22
CA ARG A 152 -0.18 -5.76 16.86
C ARG A 152 -0.14 -7.28 16.72
N LEU A 153 1.03 -7.88 16.55
CA LEU A 153 1.16 -9.32 16.49
C LEU A 153 1.02 -9.90 17.90
N ARG A 154 0.27 -11.00 18.02
CA ARG A 154 -0.06 -11.63 19.31
C ARG A 154 1.15 -12.20 20.05
N TYR A 155 2.25 -12.44 19.34
CA TYR A 155 3.42 -13.15 19.86
C TYR A 155 4.68 -12.29 19.72
N GLU A 156 5.65 -12.56 20.59
CA GLU A 156 6.99 -12.00 20.48
C GLU A 156 7.55 -12.27 19.08
N ASN A 157 8.09 -11.22 18.47
CA ASN A 157 8.54 -11.25 17.09
C ASN A 157 9.68 -10.24 16.88
N PRO A 158 10.52 -10.45 15.86
CA PRO A 158 11.73 -9.66 15.66
C PRO A 158 11.50 -8.36 14.87
N LEU A 159 10.26 -8.05 14.45
CA LEU A 159 9.98 -6.91 13.55
C LEU A 159 10.42 -5.57 14.14
N GLY A 160 10.27 -5.39 15.46
CA GLY A 160 10.73 -4.18 16.16
C GLY A 160 12.26 -3.98 16.15
N HIS A 161 13.04 -4.96 15.69
CA HIS A 161 14.49 -4.84 15.56
C HIS A 161 14.97 -5.06 14.11
N ALA A 162 14.04 -5.17 13.16
CA ALA A 162 14.36 -5.49 11.78
C ALA A 162 14.94 -4.30 11.00
N ILE A 163 14.88 -3.09 11.55
CA ILE A 163 15.49 -1.89 10.93
C ILE A 163 17.01 -2.06 10.72
N ASP A 164 17.68 -2.84 11.57
CA ASP A 164 19.12 -3.12 11.45
C ASP A 164 19.45 -3.90 10.17
N ASP A 165 18.58 -4.83 9.77
CA ASP A 165 18.76 -5.59 8.52
C ASP A 165 18.50 -4.70 7.30
N ILE A 166 17.50 -3.83 7.39
CA ILE A 166 17.20 -2.84 6.34
C ILE A 166 18.39 -1.89 6.14
N ASN A 167 18.93 -1.34 7.23
CA ASN A 167 20.09 -0.45 7.17
C ASN A 167 21.33 -1.13 6.59
N ARG A 168 21.58 -2.39 6.98
CA ARG A 168 22.74 -3.15 6.50
C ARG A 168 22.72 -3.39 5.00
N HIS A 169 21.53 -3.59 4.42
CA HIS A 169 21.35 -3.96 3.02
C HIS A 169 20.56 -2.90 2.24
N TYR A 170 20.59 -1.65 2.69
CA TYR A 170 19.74 -0.55 2.21
C TYR A 170 19.85 -0.40 0.67
N GLU A 171 21.06 -0.23 0.15
CA GLU A 171 21.30 -0.06 -1.30
C GLU A 171 20.86 -1.28 -2.14
N VAL A 172 20.92 -2.48 -1.57
CA VAL A 172 20.50 -3.72 -2.26
C VAL A 172 18.97 -3.74 -2.40
N PHE A 173 18.24 -3.42 -1.32
CA PHE A 173 16.80 -3.29 -1.39
C PHE A 173 16.36 -2.14 -2.31
N GLU A 174 17.08 -1.02 -2.30
CA GLU A 174 16.82 0.12 -3.19
C GLU A 174 16.97 -0.27 -4.66
N THR A 175 18.07 -0.94 -5.01
CA THR A 175 18.32 -1.41 -6.37
C THR A 175 17.23 -2.38 -6.82
N GLY A 176 16.89 -3.35 -5.97
CA GLY A 176 15.83 -4.30 -6.28
C GLY A 176 14.45 -3.64 -6.42
N PHE A 177 14.12 -2.64 -5.59
CA PHE A 177 12.90 -1.85 -5.75
C PHE A 177 12.85 -1.10 -7.09
N LEU A 178 13.96 -0.46 -7.48
CA LEU A 178 14.04 0.30 -8.75
C LEU A 178 13.93 -0.59 -9.99
N VAL A 179 14.27 -1.88 -9.89
CA VAL A 179 14.01 -2.87 -10.94
C VAL A 179 12.55 -3.32 -10.89
N PHE A 180 12.06 -3.72 -9.71
CA PHE A 180 10.75 -4.34 -9.53
C PHE A 180 9.57 -3.37 -9.79
N PHE A 181 9.60 -2.17 -9.24
CA PHE A 181 8.41 -1.32 -9.18
C PHE A 181 7.91 -0.85 -10.56
N PRO A 182 8.77 -0.49 -11.52
CA PRO A 182 8.33 -0.26 -12.91
C PRO A 182 7.57 -1.44 -13.52
N GLU A 183 8.02 -2.67 -13.27
CA GLU A 183 7.36 -3.88 -13.77
C GLU A 183 6.00 -4.10 -13.08
N ALA A 184 5.92 -3.81 -11.78
CA ALA A 184 4.65 -3.83 -11.04
C ALA A 184 3.65 -2.81 -11.61
N MET A 185 4.08 -1.58 -11.90
CA MET A 185 3.24 -0.58 -12.58
C MET A 185 2.78 -1.08 -13.96
N ALA A 186 3.70 -1.59 -14.78
CA ALA A 186 3.39 -2.11 -16.11
C ALA A 186 2.37 -3.26 -16.08
N SER A 187 2.46 -4.15 -15.08
CA SER A 187 1.49 -5.24 -14.88
C SER A 187 0.05 -4.74 -14.67
N GLN A 188 -0.12 -3.51 -14.19
CA GLN A 188 -1.42 -2.86 -13.98
C GLN A 188 -1.86 -2.03 -15.20
N GLY A 189 -1.16 -2.14 -16.33
CA GLY A 189 -1.46 -1.38 -17.55
C GLY A 189 -0.94 0.05 -17.52
N TRP A 190 0.02 0.37 -16.65
CA TRP A 190 0.74 1.63 -16.69
C TRP A 190 1.83 1.56 -17.78
N GLY A 191 1.61 2.22 -18.91
CA GLY A 191 2.64 2.40 -19.92
C GLY A 191 3.65 3.49 -19.52
N HIS A 192 4.72 3.65 -20.31
CA HIS A 192 5.73 4.73 -20.18
C HIS A 192 5.18 6.18 -20.23
N GLN A 193 3.86 6.37 -20.26
CA GLN A 193 3.18 7.65 -20.14
C GLN A 193 2.14 7.53 -19.02
N GLY A 194 2.44 8.19 -17.91
CA GLY A 194 1.66 8.12 -16.68
C GLY A 194 0.21 8.53 -16.88
N ARG A 195 -0.71 7.78 -16.28
CA ARG A 195 -2.07 8.30 -16.08
C ARG A 195 -2.00 9.31 -14.93
N GLY A 196 -1.83 10.57 -15.29
CA GLY A 196 -2.24 11.67 -14.44
C GLY A 196 -3.75 11.61 -14.18
N GLN A 197 -4.10 12.11 -13.00
CA GLN A 197 -5.44 12.48 -12.52
C GLN A 197 -6.23 11.38 -11.80
N VAL A 198 -6.15 11.47 -10.47
CA VAL A 198 -7.36 11.45 -9.63
C VAL A 198 -8.28 12.55 -10.17
N SER A 199 -9.22 12.18 -11.03
CA SER A 199 -10.22 13.13 -11.54
C SER A 199 -11.07 13.62 -10.38
N HIS A 200 -11.11 14.93 -10.21
CA HIS A 200 -12.01 15.67 -9.33
C HIS A 200 -13.44 15.21 -9.61
N CYS A 201 -14.01 14.40 -8.72
CA CYS A 201 -15.39 13.97 -8.82
C CYS A 201 -16.24 15.13 -8.31
N SER A 202 -16.74 15.96 -9.23
CA SER A 202 -17.77 16.95 -8.93
C SER A 202 -18.95 16.22 -8.32
N ILE A 203 -19.28 16.59 -7.09
CA ILE A 203 -20.45 16.14 -6.35
C ILE A 203 -21.67 16.62 -7.13
N HIS A 204 -22.31 15.74 -7.90
CA HIS A 204 -23.69 15.95 -8.35
C HIS A 204 -24.61 15.48 -7.22
N PRO A 205 -25.44 16.36 -6.64
CA PRO A 205 -26.51 15.91 -5.77
C PRO A 205 -27.58 15.27 -6.65
N ASP A 206 -27.84 13.98 -6.46
CA ASP A 206 -29.01 13.31 -7.00
C ASP A 206 -30.26 13.97 -6.38
N THR A 207 -30.89 14.86 -7.14
CA THR A 207 -32.25 15.32 -6.89
C THR A 207 -33.21 14.20 -7.26
N HIS A 208 -33.59 13.37 -6.28
CA HIS A 208 -34.84 12.64 -6.38
C HIS A 208 -35.98 13.55 -5.90
N SER A 209 -36.77 14.02 -6.86
CA SER A 209 -38.12 14.56 -6.69
C SER A 209 -39.04 13.74 -7.59
N GLY A 210 -40.13 13.21 -7.03
CA GLY A 210 -41.14 12.44 -7.75
C GLY A 210 -41.55 11.18 -7.01
#